data_AF-P85244-F1
#
_entry.id   AF-P85244-F1
#
_cell.length_a   1.000
_cell.length_b   1.000
_cell.length_c   1.000
_cell.angle_alpha   90.00
_cell.angle_beta   90.00
_cell.angle_gamma   90.00
#
_symmetry.space_group_name_H-M   'P 1'
#
loop_
_entity.id
_entity.type
_entity.pdbx_description
1 polymer ?
#
loop_
_entity_poly.entity_id
_entity_poly.type
_entity_poly.pdbx_seq_one_letter_code
_entity_poly.pdbx_strand_id
1 'polypeptide(L)' 'GTIPCGESCVFIPCLTSALGCSCKSKVCYKN' A
#
# COMPACT_ATOMS: atom_id res chain seq x y z
N GLY A 1 -2.10 2.51 -9.27
CA GLY A 1 -1.60 1.45 -8.39
C GLY A 1 -0.72 0.48 -9.15
N THR A 2 0.44 0.91 -9.64
CA THR A 2 1.34 0.06 -10.45
C THR A 2 2.67 -0.21 -9.74
N ILE A 3 3.07 0.68 -8.82
CA ILE A 3 4.33 0.59 -8.09
C ILE A 3 4.05 0.11 -6.67
N PRO A 4 4.63 -1.01 -6.21
CA PRO A 4 4.51 -1.41 -4.82
C PRO A 4 5.25 -0.42 -3.91
N CYS A 5 4.62 -0.02 -2.81
CA CYS A 5 5.21 0.89 -1.81
C CYS A 5 6.19 0.18 -0.85
N GLY A 6 6.38 -1.12 -1.02
CA GLY A 6 7.18 -1.95 -0.10
C GLY A 6 6.46 -2.31 1.20
N GLU A 7 5.18 -2.00 1.32
CA GLU A 7 4.37 -2.36 2.48
C GLU A 7 3.34 -3.44 2.14
N SER A 8 2.98 -4.21 3.16
CA SER A 8 1.89 -5.18 3.10
C SER A 8 0.74 -4.71 3.96
N CYS A 9 -0.47 -4.90 3.47
CA CYS A 9 -1.70 -4.48 4.15
C CYS A 9 -2.54 -5.64 4.67
N VAL A 10 -1.88 -6.73 5.10
CA VAL A 10 -2.55 -7.95 5.59
C VAL A 10 -3.03 -7.80 7.02
N PHE A 11 -2.21 -7.20 7.88
CA PHE A 11 -2.48 -7.06 9.33
C PHE A 11 -2.55 -5.61 9.78
N ILE A 12 -1.91 -4.71 9.03
CA ILE A 12 -1.87 -3.27 9.30
C ILE A 12 -2.26 -2.52 8.04
N PRO A 13 -2.87 -1.33 8.13
CA PRO A 13 -3.04 -0.47 6.96
C PRO A 13 -1.66 -0.03 6.42
N CYS A 14 -1.62 0.38 5.16
CA CYS A 14 -0.40 0.98 4.60
C CYS A 14 -0.06 2.24 5.42
N LEU A 15 1.12 2.29 6.03
CA LEU A 15 1.60 3.46 6.76
C LEU A 15 1.77 4.64 5.81
N THR A 16 2.20 4.35 4.58
CA THR A 16 2.32 5.32 3.49
C THR A 16 1.00 5.62 2.79
N SER A 17 -0.16 5.25 3.36
CA SER A 17 -1.46 5.71 2.84
C SER A 17 -1.51 7.24 2.75
N ALA A 18 -0.86 7.93 3.70
CA ALA A 18 -0.70 9.38 3.67
C ALA A 18 0.15 9.91 2.49
N LEU A 19 1.00 9.06 1.89
CA LEU A 19 1.84 9.38 0.74
C LEU A 19 1.19 8.98 -0.61
N GLY A 20 -0.09 8.61 -0.59
CA GLY A 20 -0.85 8.19 -1.77
C GLY A 20 -0.67 6.72 -2.13
N CYS A 21 -0.26 5.88 -1.18
CA CYS A 21 -0.31 4.43 -1.33
C CYS A 21 -1.70 3.90 -0.97
N SER A 22 -2.08 2.76 -1.56
CA SER A 22 -3.38 2.14 -1.38
C SER A 22 -3.23 0.63 -1.33
N CYS A 23 -3.96 -0.02 -0.42
CA CYS A 23 -3.94 -1.47 -0.30
C CYS A 23 -4.65 -2.13 -1.50
N LYS A 24 -3.95 -2.98 -2.23
CA LYS A 24 -4.51 -3.81 -3.31
C LYS A 24 -3.90 -5.20 -3.24
N SER A 25 -4.71 -6.25 -3.26
CA SER A 25 -4.20 -7.64 -3.21
C SER A 25 -3.19 -7.89 -2.07
N LYS A 26 -3.49 -7.39 -0.86
CA LYS A 26 -2.67 -7.52 0.36
C LYS A 26 -1.30 -6.79 0.33
N VAL A 27 -0.99 -6.08 -0.74
CA VAL A 27 0.21 -5.26 -0.89
C VAL A 27 -0.20 -3.80 -1.09
N CYS A 28 0.60 -2.88 -0.57
CA CYS A 28 0.38 -1.46 -0.74
C CYS A 28 0.96 -0.99 -2.07
N TYR A 29 0.16 -0.37 -2.92
CA TYR A 29 0.56 0.16 -4.22
C TYR A 29 0.36 1.66 -4.28
N LYS A 30 1.33 2.38 -4.82
CA LYS A 30 1.24 3.81 -5.09
C LYS A 30 0.39 4.02 -6.35
N ASN A 31 -0.51 5.01 -6.29
CA ASN A 31 -1.32 5.34 -7.46
C ASN A 31 -0.47 5.61 -8.69
#